data_AF-A0A918SHN9-F1
#
_entry.id   AF-A0A918SHN9-F1
#
_cell.length_a   1.000
_cell.length_b   1.000
_cell.length_c   1.000
_cell.angle_alpha   90.00
_cell.angle_beta   90.00
_cell.angle_gamma   90.00
#
_symmetry.space_group_name_H-M   'P 1'
#
loop_
_entity.id
_entity.type
_entity.pdbx_description
1 polymer ?
#
loop_
_entity_poly.entity_id
_entity_poly.type
_entity_poly.pdbx_seq_one_letter_code
_entity_poly.pdbx_strand_id
1 'polypeptide(L)'
;MDGKDLIMNARKHKDFVYGIIEKLTELYSILETVEQKGKTFSILRKITELNIFLQDSEVEDYIYMNSDFDELWRFLEDKMSKLNITK
;
A
#
# COMPACT_ATOMS: atom_id res chain seq x y z
N MET A 1 -12.41 21.64 21.01
CA MET A 1 -12.81 20.71 19.94
C MET A 1 -14.18 20.20 20.29
N ASP A 2 -15.18 20.48 19.45
CA ASP A 2 -16.55 20.03 19.72
C ASP A 2 -16.81 18.62 19.16
N GLY A 3 -17.98 18.05 19.44
CA GLY A 3 -18.31 16.70 18.99
C GLY A 3 -18.34 16.52 17.46
N LYS A 4 -18.60 17.60 16.70
CA LYS A 4 -18.64 17.55 15.23
C LYS A 4 -17.22 17.44 14.66
N ASP A 5 -16.26 18.18 15.23
CA ASP A 5 -14.85 18.10 14.86
C ASP A 5 -14.29 16.69 15.07
N LEU A 6 -14.62 16.06 16.21
CA LEU A 6 -14.21 14.69 16.52
C LEU A 6 -14.73 13.68 15.49
N ILE A 7 -16.01 13.78 15.10
CA ILE A 7 -16.61 12.90 14.10
C ILE A 7 -15.95 13.09 12.73
N MET A 8 -15.69 14.34 12.34
CA MET A 8 -15.04 14.64 11.06
C MET A 8 -13.62 14.09 11.01
N ASN A 9 -12.85 14.25 12.09
CA ASN A 9 -11.49 13.71 12.18
C ASN A 9 -11.48 12.18 12.15
N ALA A 10 -12.41 11.53 12.86
CA ALA A 10 -12.55 10.07 12.81
C ALA A 10 -12.89 9.56 11.41
N ARG A 11 -13.74 10.27 10.64
CA ARG A 11 -14.03 9.94 9.25
C ARG A 11 -12.79 10.06 8.35
N LYS A 12 -12.05 11.16 8.45
CA LYS A 12 -10.81 11.35 7.69
C LYS A 12 -9.79 10.25 7.99
N HIS A 13 -9.60 9.91 9.26
CA HIS A 13 -8.72 8.82 9.65
C HIS A 13 -9.18 7.48 9.08
N LYS A 14 -10.48 7.18 9.18
CA LYS A 14 -11.08 5.99 8.57
C LYS A 14 -10.77 5.93 7.07
N ASP A 15 -11.08 6.99 6.33
CA ASP A 15 -10.90 7.06 4.88
C ASP A 15 -9.41 6.90 4.48
N PHE A 16 -8.51 7.51 5.25
CA PHE A 16 -7.06 7.33 5.09
C PHE A 16 -6.64 5.87 5.23
N VAL A 17 -7.06 5.20 6.31
CA VAL A 17 -6.74 3.78 6.55
C VAL A 17 -7.31 2.88 5.45
N TYR A 18 -8.56 3.12 5.00
CA TYR A 18 -9.12 2.37 3.87
C TYR A 18 -8.33 2.57 2.59
N GLY A 19 -7.89 3.81 2.31
CA GLY A 19 -7.03 4.09 1.16
C GLY A 19 -5.74 3.27 1.17
N ILE A 20 -5.09 3.13 2.33
CA ILE A 20 -3.89 2.29 2.48
C ILE A 20 -4.22 0.82 2.21
N ILE A 21 -5.27 0.28 2.82
CA ILE A 21 -5.68 -1.12 2.65
C ILE A 21 -5.97 -1.43 1.18
N GLU A 22 -6.70 -0.55 0.49
CA GLU A 22 -7.01 -0.72 -0.93
C GLU A 22 -5.74 -0.78 -1.78
N LYS A 23 -4.77 0.09 -1.51
CA LYS A 23 -3.51 0.15 -2.27
C LYS A 23 -2.59 -1.04 -2.02
N LEU A 24 -2.49 -1.52 -0.77
CA LEU A 24 -1.78 -2.75 -0.44
C LEU A 24 -2.43 -3.97 -1.10
N THR A 25 -3.76 -4.04 -1.11
CA THR A 25 -4.51 -5.13 -1.75
C THR A 25 -4.35 -5.11 -3.27
N GLU A 26 -4.36 -3.93 -3.87
CA GLU A 26 -4.11 -3.74 -5.29
C GLU A 26 -2.70 -4.19 -5.67
N LEU A 27 -1.70 -3.79 -4.88
CA LEU A 27 -0.31 -4.21 -5.08
C LEU A 27 -0.18 -5.74 -5.00
N TYR A 28 -0.74 -6.37 -3.96
CA TYR A 28 -0.75 -7.82 -3.83
C TYR A 28 -1.32 -8.51 -5.08
N SER A 29 -2.49 -8.08 -5.53
CA SER A 29 -3.18 -8.67 -6.68
C SER A 29 -2.37 -8.53 -7.98
N ILE A 30 -1.66 -7.42 -8.14
CA ILE A 30 -0.78 -7.20 -9.28
C ILE A 30 0.45 -8.11 -9.19
N LEU A 31 1.06 -8.28 -8.02
CA LEU A 31 2.21 -9.16 -7.84
C LEU A 31 1.84 -10.64 -8.09
N GLU A 32 0.65 -11.09 -7.67
CA GLU A 32 0.09 -12.39 -8.05
C GLU A 32 -0.02 -12.53 -9.56
N THR A 33 -0.51 -11.49 -10.24
CA THR A 33 -0.61 -11.49 -11.71
C THR A 33 0.77 -11.60 -12.37
N VAL A 34 1.77 -10.88 -11.85
CA VAL A 34 3.15 -10.95 -12.34
C VAL A 34 3.74 -12.35 -12.17
N GLU A 35 3.52 -12.98 -11.02
CA GLU A 35 4.02 -14.32 -10.74
C GLU A 35 3.43 -15.36 -11.71
N GLN A 36 2.14 -15.24 -12.02
CA GLN A 36 1.44 -16.19 -12.91
C GLN A 36 1.66 -15.94 -14.40
N LYS A 37 1.72 -14.67 -14.81
CA LYS A 37 1.64 -14.26 -16.24
C LYS A 37 2.88 -13.50 -16.72
N GLY A 38 3.85 -13.26 -15.85
CA GLY A 38 5.02 -12.47 -16.14
C GLY A 38 4.76 -10.96 -16.13
N LYS A 39 5.85 -10.21 -16.31
CA LYS A 39 5.84 -8.75 -16.28
C LYS A 39 5.41 -8.17 -17.63
N THR A 40 4.65 -7.09 -17.57
CA THR A 40 4.45 -6.19 -18.71
C THR A 40 4.81 -4.77 -18.29
N PHE A 41 5.14 -3.92 -19.26
CA PHE A 41 5.42 -2.51 -18.98
C PHE A 41 4.26 -1.80 -18.25
N SER A 42 3.01 -2.09 -18.66
CA SER A 42 1.83 -1.51 -18.00
C SER A 42 1.69 -1.96 -16.55
N ILE A 43 1.98 -3.22 -16.25
CA ILE A 43 1.95 -3.74 -14.87
C ILE A 43 3.05 -3.08 -14.03
N LEU A 44 4.28 -3.00 -14.55
CA LEU A 44 5.39 -2.38 -13.83
C LEU A 44 5.11 -0.91 -13.53
N ARG A 45 4.53 -0.18 -14.49
CA ARG A 45 4.10 1.21 -14.27
C ARG A 45 3.08 1.34 -13.14
N LYS A 46 2.09 0.44 -13.07
CA LYS A 46 1.11 0.45 -11.97
C LYS A 46 1.76 0.18 -10.61
N ILE A 47 2.72 -0.75 -10.56
CA ILE A 47 3.47 -1.02 -9.33
C ILE A 47 4.24 0.23 -8.88
N THR A 48 4.88 0.95 -9.81
CA THR A 48 5.55 2.22 -9.51
C THR A 48 4.57 3.26 -8.95
N GLU A 49 3.40 3.43 -9.57
CA GLU A 49 2.37 4.37 -9.10
C GLU A 49 1.87 4.02 -7.69
N LEU A 50 1.71 2.72 -7.38
CA LEU A 50 1.34 2.25 -6.05
C LEU A 50 2.45 2.47 -5.02
N ASN A 51 3.70 2.17 -5.38
CA ASN A 51 4.85 2.37 -4.50
C ASN A 51 5.02 3.85 -4.14
N ILE A 52 4.81 4.77 -5.08
CA ILE A 52 4.85 6.22 -4.80
C ILE A 52 3.86 6.60 -3.71
N PHE A 53 2.63 6.07 -3.74
CA PHE A 53 1.64 6.32 -2.70
C PHE A 53 2.04 5.68 -1.37
N LEU A 54 2.47 4.42 -1.39
CA LEU A 54 2.80 3.65 -0.17
C LEU A 54 4.09 4.12 0.50
N GLN A 55 4.94 4.85 -0.23
CA GLN A 55 6.17 5.48 0.26
C GLN A 55 6.00 7.00 0.52
N ASP A 56 4.79 7.54 0.43
CA ASP A 56 4.52 8.86 0.99
C ASP A 56 4.80 8.81 2.50
N SER A 57 5.48 9.82 3.04
CA SER A 57 5.98 9.76 4.42
C SER A 57 4.89 9.53 5.47
N GLU A 58 3.69 10.11 5.28
CA GLU A 58 2.59 9.92 6.24
C GLU A 58 2.04 8.49 6.17
N VAL A 59 1.97 7.93 4.96
CA VAL A 59 1.51 6.55 4.72
C VAL A 59 2.53 5.54 5.21
N GLU A 60 3.80 5.76 4.89
CA GLU A 60 4.90 4.87 5.25
C GLU A 60 5.06 4.82 6.78
N ASP A 61 5.03 5.97 7.46
CA ASP A 61 5.04 6.02 8.93
C ASP A 61 3.86 5.26 9.52
N TYR A 62 2.65 5.43 8.97
CA TYR A 62 1.47 4.71 9.44
C TYR A 62 1.60 3.19 9.26
N ILE A 63 2.11 2.75 8.11
CA ILE A 63 2.37 1.34 7.82
C ILE A 63 3.36 0.77 8.85
N TYR A 64 4.50 1.42 9.09
CA TYR A 64 5.51 0.90 10.02
C TYR A 64 5.09 0.96 11.49
N MET A 65 4.23 1.90 11.88
CA MET A 65 3.71 1.98 13.25
C MET A 65 2.58 0.98 13.54
N ASN A 66 1.96 0.42 12.50
CA ASN A 66 0.93 -0.61 12.63
C ASN A 66 1.51 -1.99 12.32
N SER A 67 1.60 -2.87 13.32
CA SER A 67 2.27 -4.18 13.18
C SER A 67 1.74 -5.03 12.02
N ASP A 68 0.42 -5.03 11.81
CA ASP A 68 -0.21 -5.86 10.78
C ASP A 68 0.12 -5.32 9.38
N PHE A 69 0.21 -3.99 9.25
CA PHE A 69 0.57 -3.35 7.99
C PHE A 69 2.08 -3.43 7.71
N ASP A 70 2.94 -3.32 8.73
CA ASP A 70 4.39 -3.54 8.57
C ASP A 70 4.66 -4.98 8.10
N GLU A 71 4.05 -5.98 8.72
CA GLU A 71 4.21 -7.39 8.30
C GLU A 71 3.76 -7.60 6.85
N LEU A 72 2.58 -7.08 6.50
CA LEU A 72 2.07 -7.16 5.12
C LEU A 72 3.00 -6.43 4.14
N TRP A 73 3.47 -5.24 4.48
CA TRP A 73 4.35 -4.45 3.62
C TRP A 73 5.68 -5.17 3.38
N ARG A 74 6.31 -5.70 4.44
CA ARG A 74 7.54 -6.52 4.32
C ARG A 74 7.33 -7.75 3.45
N PHE A 75 6.18 -8.41 3.57
CA PHE A 75 5.83 -9.53 2.70
C PHE A 75 5.75 -9.10 1.22
N LEU A 76 5.12 -7.95 0.93
CA LEU A 76 5.01 -7.42 -0.42
C LEU A 76 6.37 -6.98 -0.99
N GLU A 77 7.23 -6.39 -0.16
CA GLU A 77 8.61 -6.05 -0.53
C GLU A 77 9.44 -7.28 -0.90
N ASP A 78 9.38 -8.34 -0.08
CA ASP A 78 10.04 -9.60 -0.35
C ASP A 78 9.53 -10.23 -1.65
N LYS A 79 8.20 -10.20 -1.87
CA LYS A 79 7.60 -10.68 -3.12
C LYS A 79 8.05 -9.87 -4.33
N MET A 80 8.09 -8.54 -4.25
CA MET A 80 8.64 -7.68 -5.30
C MET A 80 10.11 -8.03 -5.60
N SER A 81 10.92 -8.21 -4.56
CA SER A 81 12.33 -8.58 -4.67
C SER A 81 12.53 -9.93 -5.37
N LYS A 82 11.79 -10.97 -4.97
CA LYS A 82 11.79 -12.30 -5.62
C LYS A 82 11.38 -12.24 -7.08
N LEU A 83 10.45 -11.34 -7.40
CA LEU A 83 10.02 -11.10 -8.77
C LEU A 83 11.00 -10.20 -9.55
N ASN A 84 12.11 -9.72 -8.98
CA ASN A 84 13.03 -8.75 -9.58
C ASN A 84 12.35 -7.41 -9.95
N ILE A 85 11.44 -6.93 -9.11
CA ILE A 85 10.82 -5.61 -9.24
C ILE A 85 11.53 -4.71 -8.22
N THR A 86 12.30 -3.75 -8.72
CA THR A 86 12.98 -2.78 -7.86
C THR A 86 12.03 -1.66 -7.47
N LYS A 87 12.17 -1.18 -6.23
CA LYS A 87 11.54 0.06 -5.76
C LYS A 87 11.98 1.25 -6.61
#